data_AF-A0A2S5R6S6-F1
#
_entry.id   AF-A0A2S5R6S6-F1
#
_cell.length_a   1.000
_cell.length_b   1.000
_cell.length_c   1.000
_cell.angle_alpha   90.00
_cell.angle_beta   90.00
_cell.angle_gamma   90.00
#
_symmetry.space_group_name_H-M   'P 1'
#
loop_
_entity.id
_entity.type
_entity.pdbx_description
1 polymer ?
#
loop_
_entity_poly.entity_id
_entity_poly.type
_entity_poly.pdbx_seq_one_letter_code
_entity_poly.pdbx_strand_id
1 'polypeptide(L)'
;MGYTRQYLAEIVGANGRVTVIDNSENQIKAAKMRCSEHLKNRIDWVIANIYELEKLNKTFDMVYCRFVLHHIHKPRLALTQISAKLDQPN
;
A
#
# COMPACT_ATOMS: atom_id res chain seq x y z
N MET A 1 -2.41 8.12 13.37
CA MET A 1 -3.67 7.35 13.32
C MET A 1 -3.60 6.43 12.10
N GLY A 2 -3.56 5.11 12.23
CA GLY A 2 -3.43 4.25 11.04
C GLY A 2 -3.37 2.76 11.35
N TYR A 3 -4.51 2.18 11.73
CA TYR A 3 -4.67 0.73 11.86
C TYR A 3 -5.17 0.07 10.56
N THR A 4 -5.53 0.85 9.53
CA THR A 4 -6.14 0.33 8.30
C THR A 4 -5.30 -0.75 7.62
N ARG A 5 -3.97 -0.63 7.58
CA ARG A 5 -3.07 -1.68 7.05
C ARG A 5 -3.20 -3.02 7.80
N GLN A 6 -3.38 -2.97 9.13
CA GLN A 6 -3.54 -4.17 9.95
C GLN A 6 -4.93 -4.74 9.76
N TYR A 7 -5.95 -3.87 9.74
CA TYR A 7 -7.32 -4.25 9.43
C TYR A 7 -7.44 -4.94 8.05
N LEU A 8 -6.80 -4.38 7.01
CA LEU A 8 -6.73 -5.01 5.69
C LEU A 8 -6.00 -6.35 5.74
N ALA A 9 -4.89 -6.44 6.48
CA ALA A 9 -4.13 -7.70 6.64
C ALA A 9 -4.94 -8.79 7.36
N GLU A 10 -5.87 -8.42 8.24
CA GLU A 10 -6.84 -9.36 8.83
C GLU A 10 -7.89 -9.78 7.81
N ILE A 11 -8.48 -8.83 7.06
CA ILE A 11 -9.55 -9.12 6.08
C ILE A 11 -9.07 -10.06 4.98
N VAL A 12 -7.88 -9.86 4.44
CA VAL A 12 -7.35 -10.71 3.37
C VAL A 12 -6.97 -12.13 3.86
N GLY A 13 -7.01 -12.36 5.17
CA GLY A 13 -6.81 -13.67 5.78
C GLY A 13 -5.36 -14.15 5.77
N ALA A 14 -5.16 -15.47 5.96
CA ALA A 14 -3.84 -16.08 6.05
C ALA A 14 -3.14 -16.24 4.68
N ASN A 15 -3.92 -16.37 3.61
CA ASN A 15 -3.42 -16.56 2.24
C ASN A 15 -3.27 -15.25 1.47
N GLY A 16 -3.87 -14.17 1.97
CA GLY A 16 -3.73 -12.84 1.38
C GLY A 16 -2.45 -12.14 1.84
N ARG A 17 -2.08 -11.11 1.08
CA ARG A 17 -0.96 -10.22 1.44
C ARG A 17 -1.36 -8.76 1.27
N VAL A 18 -0.73 -7.90 2.07
CA VAL A 18 -0.86 -6.44 1.97
C VAL A 18 0.51 -5.85 1.68
N THR A 19 0.62 -4.98 0.66
CA THR A 19 1.81 -4.15 0.47
C THR A 19 1.49 -2.73 0.93
N VAL A 20 2.23 -2.24 1.93
CA VAL A 20 2.15 -0.86 2.41
C VAL A 20 3.24 -0.03 1.74
N ILE A 21 2.83 1.06 1.12
CA ILE A 21 3.73 2.04 0.50
C ILE A 21 3.63 3.39 1.20
N ASP A 22 4.76 4.07 1.35
CA ASP A 22 4.83 5.48 1.73
C ASP A 22 6.18 6.04 1.22
N ASN A 23 6.25 7.32 0.86
CA ASN A 23 7.50 7.93 0.44
C ASN A 23 8.37 8.35 1.63
N SER A 24 7.80 8.36 2.84
CA SER A 24 8.47 8.67 4.08
C SER A 24 8.94 7.41 4.79
N GLU A 25 10.26 7.23 4.85
CA GLU A 25 10.89 6.16 5.64
C GLU A 25 10.44 6.19 7.12
N ASN A 26 10.29 7.40 7.68
CA ASN A 26 9.83 7.58 9.05
C ASN A 26 8.41 7.06 9.26
N GLN A 27 7.50 7.25 8.30
CA GLN A 27 6.14 6.69 8.37
C GLN A 27 6.17 5.16 8.29
N ILE A 28 6.95 4.59 7.36
CA ILE A 28 7.14 3.13 7.26
C ILE A 28 7.70 2.55 8.57
N LYS A 29 8.75 3.15 9.14
CA LYS A 29 9.35 2.70 10.40
C LYS A 29 8.35 2.76 11.55
N ALA A 30 7.64 3.88 11.69
CA ALA A 30 6.63 4.06 12.72
C ALA A 30 5.42 3.12 12.54
N ALA A 31 5.09 2.76 11.31
CA ALA A 31 4.05 1.78 11.00
C ALA A 31 4.49 0.35 11.33
N LYS A 32 5.72 -0.04 10.97
CA LYS A 32 6.33 -1.33 11.33
C LYS A 32 6.36 -1.54 12.85
N MET A 33 6.81 -0.54 13.62
CA MET A 33 6.87 -0.62 15.08
C MET A 33 5.49 -0.81 15.74
N ARG A 34 4.42 -0.34 15.12
CA ARG A 34 3.04 -0.49 15.63
C ARG A 34 2.29 -1.67 15.01
N CYS A 35 2.97 -2.54 14.27
CA CYS A 35 2.36 -3.71 13.65
C CYS A 35 2.34 -4.87 14.64
N SER A 36 1.17 -5.49 14.84
CA SER A 36 1.04 -6.70 15.64
C SER A 36 1.91 -7.82 15.08
N GLU A 37 2.53 -8.58 15.99
CA GLU A 37 3.50 -9.65 15.65
C GLU A 37 2.92 -10.67 14.67
N HIS A 38 1.67 -11.10 14.89
CA HIS A 38 1.01 -12.12 14.05
C HIS A 38 0.70 -11.66 12.62
N LEU A 39 0.80 -10.35 12.34
CA LEU A 39 0.58 -9.76 11.02
C LEU A 39 1.89 -9.41 10.29
N LYS A 40 3.05 -9.43 10.96
CA LYS A 40 4.32 -9.00 10.36
C LYS A 40 4.66 -9.76 9.08
N ASN A 41 4.33 -11.05 9.02
CA ASN A 41 4.59 -11.91 7.85
C ASN A 41 3.55 -11.76 6.72
N ARG A 42 2.48 -10.99 6.93
CA ARG A 42 1.41 -10.73 5.94
C ARG A 42 1.52 -9.36 5.28
N ILE A 43 2.45 -8.53 5.75
CA ILE A 43 2.62 -7.16 5.28
C ILE A 43 4.01 -6.97 4.70
N ASP A 44 4.07 -6.68 3.40
CA ASP A 44 5.26 -6.18 2.74
C ASP A 44 5.33 -4.66 2.91
N TRP A 45 6.51 -4.12 3.20
CA TRP A 45 6.70 -2.70 3.45
C TRP A 45 7.66 -2.11 2.43
N VAL A 46 7.20 -1.11 1.68
CA VAL A 46 8.01 -0.52 0.61
C VAL A 46 8.06 0.99 0.79
N ILE A 47 9.28 1.54 0.74
CA ILE A 47 9.47 2.98 0.63
C ILE A 47 9.38 3.30 -0.86
N ALA A 48 8.31 3.96 -1.26
CA ALA A 48 8.05 4.26 -2.67
C ALA A 48 7.21 5.52 -2.82
N ASN A 49 7.43 6.23 -3.94
CA ASN A 49 6.58 7.33 -4.34
C ASN A 49 5.40 6.82 -5.17
N ILE A 50 4.21 7.38 -4.96
CA ILE A 50 3.00 7.05 -5.73
C ILE A 50 3.12 7.32 -7.25
N TYR A 51 4.10 8.11 -7.67
CA TYR A 51 4.38 8.35 -9.09
C TYR A 51 5.29 7.30 -9.72
N GLU A 52 5.84 6.38 -8.93
CA GLU A 52 6.83 5.40 -9.36
C GLU A 52 6.36 3.96 -9.08
N LEU A 53 5.04 3.73 -9.07
CA LEU A 53 4.46 2.44 -8.75
C LEU A 53 4.82 1.38 -9.78
N GLU A 54 5.18 1.77 -11.00
CA GLU A 54 5.69 0.85 -12.02
C GLU A 54 6.86 0.00 -11.50
N LYS A 55 7.70 0.55 -10.61
CA LYS A 55 8.86 -0.15 -10.00
C LYS A 55 8.47 -1.28 -9.06
N LEU A 56 7.22 -1.30 -8.58
CA LEU A 56 6.67 -2.46 -7.89
C LEU A 56 6.39 -3.53 -8.95
N ASN A 57 7.30 -4.48 -9.13
CA ASN A 57 7.20 -5.59 -10.10
C ASN A 57 6.11 -6.62 -9.70
N LYS A 58 4.91 -6.15 -9.40
CA LYS A 58 3.72 -6.91 -8.98
C LYS A 58 2.45 -6.11 -9.30
N THR A 59 1.33 -6.81 -9.37
CA THR A 59 -0.03 -6.27 -9.49
C THR A 59 -0.86 -6.65 -8.25
N PHE A 60 -2.06 -6.11 -8.14
CA PHE A 60 -2.92 -6.26 -6.96
C PHE A 60 -4.39 -6.42 -7.36
N ASP A 61 -5.12 -7.27 -6.63
CA ASP A 61 -6.58 -7.38 -6.74
C ASP A 61 -7.30 -6.10 -6.26
N MET A 62 -6.67 -5.35 -5.36
CA MET A 62 -7.24 -4.14 -4.76
C MET A 62 -6.15 -3.13 -4.38
N VAL A 63 -6.41 -1.85 -4.66
CA VAL A 63 -5.63 -0.73 -4.14
C VAL A 63 -6.49 0.13 -3.21
N TYR A 64 -6.01 0.35 -1.99
CA TYR A 64 -6.64 1.25 -1.03
C TYR A 64 -5.84 2.56 -0.92
N CYS A 65 -6.42 3.66 -1.40
CA CYS A 65 -5.84 5.00 -1.31
C CYS A 65 -6.84 5.95 -0.65
N ARG A 66 -6.55 6.41 0.58
CA ARG A 66 -7.44 7.28 1.34
C ARG A 66 -6.71 8.51 1.85
N PHE A 67 -7.32 9.68 1.63
CA PHE A 67 -6.80 10.98 2.05
C PHE A 67 -5.39 11.33 1.52
N VAL A 68 -4.94 10.72 0.42
CA VAL A 68 -3.64 11.02 -0.19
C VAL A 68 -3.78 11.96 -1.40
N LEU A 69 -4.74 11.68 -2.30
CA LEU A 69 -4.80 12.32 -3.61
C LEU A 69 -4.96 13.84 -3.58
N HIS A 70 -5.59 14.41 -2.55
CA HIS A 70 -5.77 15.85 -2.42
C HIS A 70 -4.54 16.58 -1.87
N HIS A 71 -3.52 15.85 -1.40
CA HIS A 71 -2.28 16.42 -0.88
C HIS A 71 -1.12 16.39 -1.89
N ILE A 72 -1.27 15.70 -3.02
CA ILE A 72 -0.18 15.45 -3.96
C ILE A 72 -0.28 16.35 -5.21
N HIS A 73 0.86 16.68 -5.81
CA HIS A 73 0.96 17.65 -6.90
C HIS A 73 0.34 17.19 -8.25
N LYS A 74 0.32 15.89 -8.55
CA LYS A 74 -0.16 15.32 -9.82
C LYS A 74 -1.19 14.19 -9.60
N PRO A 75 -2.39 14.47 -9.06
CA PRO A 75 -3.35 13.44 -8.67
C PRO A 75 -3.82 12.55 -9.83
N ARG A 76 -3.96 13.09 -11.04
CA ARG A 76 -4.30 12.30 -12.24
C ARG A 76 -3.21 11.29 -12.59
N LEU A 77 -1.93 11.69 -12.53
CA LEU A 77 -0.82 10.78 -12.77
C LEU A 77 -0.79 9.66 -11.72
N ALA A 78 -1.01 10.00 -10.45
CA ALA A 78 -1.11 8.99 -9.38
C ALA A 78 -2.26 8.00 -9.63
N LEU A 79 -3.41 8.47 -10.12
CA LEU A 79 -4.52 7.58 -10.49
C LEU A 79 -4.15 6.64 -11.66
N THR A 80 -3.47 7.15 -12.69
CA THR A 80 -2.97 6.29 -13.78
C THR A 80 -2.00 5.23 -13.25
N GLN A 81 -1.07 5.61 -12.38
CA GLN A 81 -0.11 4.71 -11.73
C GLN A 81 -0.81 3.65 -10.88
N ILE A 82 -1.81 4.04 -10.08
CA ILE A 82 -2.64 3.11 -9.31
C ILE A 82 -3.39 2.14 -10.22
N SER A 83 -4.03 2.66 -11.27
CA SER A 83 -4.81 1.86 -12.20
C SER A 83 -3.96 0.83 -12.95
N ALA A 84 -2.72 1.16 -13.29
CA ALA A 84 -1.78 0.26 -13.95
C ALA A 84 -1.30 -0.89 -13.04
N LYS A 85 -1.56 -0.81 -11.72
CA LYS A 85 -1.19 -1.83 -10.74
C LYS A 85 -2.34 -2.77 -10.39
N LEU A 86 -3.56 -2.48 -10.83
CA LEU A 86 -4.68 -3.39 -10.64
C LEU A 86 -4.57 -4.55 -11.63
N ASP A 87 -4.81 -5.77 -11.14
CA ASP A 87 -4.96 -6.92 -12.01
C ASP A 87 -6.10 -6.66 -13.01
N GLN A 88 -5.86 -6.97 -14.29
CA GLN A 88 -6.90 -6.88 -15.29
C GLN A 88 -7.82 -8.08 -15.11
N PRO A 89 -9.15 -7.89 -15.06
CA PRO A 89 -10.07 -9.02 -15.06
C PRO A 89 -9.86 -9.84 -16.35
N ASN A 90 -9.78 -11.17 -16.20
CA ASN A 90 -9.80 -12.11 -17.33
C ASN A 90 -11.11 -12.03 -18.11
#